data_AF-A0A0B6Z391-F1
#
_entry.id   AF-A0A0B6Z391-F1
#
_cell.length_a   1.000
_cell.length_b   1.000
_cell.length_c   1.000
_cell.angle_alpha   90.00
_cell.angle_beta   90.00
_cell.angle_gamma   90.00
#
_symmetry.space_group_name_H-M   'P 1'
#
loop_
_entity.id
_entity.type
_entity.pdbx_description
1 polymer ?
#
loop_
_entity_poly.entity_id
_entity_poly.type
_entity_poly.pdbx_seq_one_letter_code
_entity_poly.pdbx_strand_id
1 'polypeptide(L)'
;ELLESVIIRLLENRLSIQSVVEAVAFEELQNIASFKGESLHQIYVRFKPGIFRFLVEAMYTDQVNSDGMYVKKILISIAHMLEFEDLKTFLQGSEKYILPFLVSKASPEATKLIKFIASLQFTNKNRRPVLMNNTKYIFSYLVRSCQKDDMERALLYLQSETDFSLGNLLRLDFQRVHNELLLHLSTHYQQVFIGLKIL
;
A
#
# COMPACT_ATOMS: atom_id res chain seq x y z
N GLU A 1 19.94 -0.97 -1.10
CA GLU A 1 19.62 -1.44 0.27
C GLU A 1 19.89 -0.37 1.34
N LEU A 2 21.14 0.04 1.62
CA LEU A 2 21.41 1.07 2.66
C LEU A 2 20.73 2.43 2.39
N LEU A 3 20.80 2.93 1.15
CA LEU A 3 20.14 4.19 0.79
C LEU A 3 18.61 4.12 0.91
N GLU A 4 18.02 2.98 0.59
CA GLU A 4 16.57 2.77 0.72
C GLU A 4 16.15 2.78 2.19
N SER A 5 16.89 2.09 3.06
CA SER A 5 16.67 2.11 4.50
C SER A 5 16.81 3.51 5.10
N VAL A 6 17.81 4.29 4.68
CA VAL A 6 18.00 5.68 5.12
C VAL A 6 16.85 6.56 4.67
N ILE A 7 16.42 6.45 3.41
CA ILE A 7 15.27 7.23 2.89
C ILE A 7 13.98 6.86 3.62
N ILE A 8 13.71 5.57 3.85
CA ILE A 8 12.54 5.13 4.63
C ILE A 8 12.61 5.68 6.07
N ARG A 9 13.79 5.67 6.70
CA ARG A 9 13.96 6.20 8.05
C ARG A 9 13.79 7.72 8.13
N LEU A 10 14.22 8.45 7.11
CA LEU A 10 13.97 9.89 7.00
C LEU A 10 12.47 10.17 6.78
N LEU A 11 11.78 9.34 6.01
CA LEU A 11 10.34 9.41 5.85
C LEU A 11 9.58 9.11 7.16
N GLU A 12 10.05 8.14 7.94
CA GLU A 12 9.57 7.87 9.30
C GLU A 12 9.71 9.09 10.21
N ASN A 13 10.89 9.69 10.22
CA ASN A 13 11.17 10.89 11.00
C ASN A 13 10.33 12.09 10.54
N ARG A 14 9.93 12.15 9.26
CA ARG A 14 9.02 13.18 8.74
C ARG A 14 7.58 13.03 9.23
N LEU A 15 7.14 11.81 9.57
CA LEU A 15 5.83 11.61 10.22
C LEU A 15 5.90 11.77 11.75
N SER A 16 7.07 12.11 12.31
CA SER A 16 7.22 12.33 13.74
C SER A 16 6.34 13.49 14.22
N ILE A 17 5.82 13.35 15.44
CA ILE A 17 5.05 14.40 16.12
C ILE A 17 5.95 15.60 16.48
N GLN A 18 7.27 15.39 16.55
CA GLN A 18 8.24 16.43 16.88
C GLN A 18 8.64 17.23 15.63
N SER A 19 8.25 18.50 15.58
CA SER A 19 8.49 19.40 14.44
C SER A 19 9.97 19.55 14.06
N VAL A 20 10.87 19.46 15.04
CA VAL A 20 12.33 19.53 14.81
C VAL A 20 12.81 18.30 14.03
N VAL A 21 12.31 17.12 14.37
CA VAL A 21 12.68 15.85 13.72
C VAL A 21 12.13 15.80 12.29
N GLU A 22 10.91 16.33 12.09
CA GLU A 22 10.31 16.49 10.77
C GLU A 22 11.14 17.42 9.86
N ALA A 23 11.52 18.59 10.39
CA ALA A 23 12.29 19.59 9.64
C ALA A 23 13.67 19.07 9.22
N VAL A 24 14.40 18.45 10.15
CA VAL A 24 15.73 17.88 9.88
C VAL A 24 15.63 16.75 8.86
N ALA A 25 14.63 15.87 8.98
CA ALA A 25 14.45 14.79 8.01
C ALA A 25 14.14 15.30 6.60
N PHE A 26 13.44 16.43 6.48
CA PHE A 26 13.16 17.07 5.19
C PHE A 26 14.41 17.71 4.59
N GLU A 27 15.23 18.39 5.40
CA GLU A 27 16.50 18.99 4.96
C GLU A 27 17.47 17.91 4.47
N GLU A 28 17.59 16.80 5.19
CA GLU A 28 18.42 15.66 4.78
C GLU A 28 17.95 15.04 3.46
N LEU A 29 16.63 14.92 3.25
CA LEU A 29 16.10 14.44 1.96
C LEU A 29 16.40 15.40 0.82
N GLN A 30 16.35 16.72 1.07
CA GLN A 30 16.76 17.73 0.08
C GLN A 30 18.26 17.67 -0.23
N ASN A 31 19.10 17.44 0.78
CA ASN A 31 20.54 17.28 0.62
C ASN A 31 20.89 16.02 -0.20
N ILE A 32 20.16 14.92 0.01
CA ILE A 32 20.31 13.71 -0.80
C ILE A 32 19.91 13.98 -2.26
N ALA A 33 18.83 14.74 -2.47
CA ALA A 33 18.36 15.11 -3.81
C ALA A 33 19.38 16.01 -4.54
N SER A 34 19.88 17.04 -3.86
CA SER A 34 20.87 17.96 -4.43
C SER A 34 22.19 17.27 -4.74
N PHE A 35 22.68 16.40 -3.86
CA PHE A 35 23.90 15.62 -4.09
C PHE A 35 23.77 14.68 -5.29
N LYS A 36 22.58 14.11 -5.53
CA LYS A 36 22.33 13.22 -6.68
C LYS A 36 21.99 13.96 -7.97
N GLY A 37 21.74 15.27 -7.92
CA GLY A 37 21.24 16.03 -9.07
C GLY A 37 19.86 15.56 -9.54
N GLU A 38 19.09 14.90 -8.67
CA GLU A 38 17.76 14.38 -8.95
C GLU A 38 16.72 15.21 -8.19
N SER A 39 15.50 15.31 -8.71
CA SER A 39 14.42 15.90 -7.92
C SER A 39 13.97 14.96 -6.80
N LEU A 40 13.46 15.50 -5.70
CA LEU A 40 12.83 14.72 -4.63
C LEU A 40 11.76 13.77 -5.18
N HIS A 41 10.98 14.24 -6.15
CA HIS A 41 10.01 13.44 -6.87
C HIS A 41 10.63 12.18 -7.52
N GLN A 42 11.76 12.30 -8.20
CA GLN A 42 12.44 11.15 -8.83
C GLN A 42 12.92 10.14 -7.80
N ILE A 43 13.44 10.61 -6.66
CA ILE A 43 13.82 9.75 -5.53
C ILE A 43 12.58 9.02 -5.01
N TYR A 44 11.47 9.73 -4.79
CA TYR A 44 10.26 9.11 -4.32
C TYR A 44 9.66 8.10 -5.30
N VAL A 45 9.67 8.40 -6.60
CA VAL A 45 9.24 7.47 -7.65
C VAL A 45 10.06 6.18 -7.60
N ARG A 46 11.38 6.28 -7.40
CA ARG A 46 12.29 5.15 -7.30
C ARG A 46 11.99 4.26 -6.08
N PHE A 47 11.60 4.86 -4.96
CA PHE A 47 11.35 4.14 -3.70
C PHE A 47 9.85 3.95 -3.39
N LYS A 48 8.96 4.11 -4.38
CA LYS A 48 7.51 3.96 -4.23
C LYS A 48 7.08 2.76 -3.35
N PRO A 49 7.55 1.53 -3.59
CA PRO A 49 7.14 0.37 -2.78
C PRO A 49 7.45 0.53 -1.29
N GLY A 50 8.64 1.02 -0.95
CA GLY A 50 9.05 1.26 0.44
C GLY A 50 8.23 2.37 1.11
N ILE A 51 7.96 3.46 0.38
CA ILE A 51 7.13 4.58 0.86
C ILE A 51 5.72 4.12 1.20
N PHE A 52 5.09 3.34 0.30
CA PHE A 52 3.72 2.87 0.52
C PHE A 52 3.63 1.81 1.61
N ARG A 53 4.63 0.94 1.75
CA ARG A 53 4.71 0.01 2.88
C ARG A 53 4.76 0.78 4.20
N PHE A 54 5.65 1.76 4.30
CA PHE A 54 5.76 2.62 5.48
C PHE A 54 4.45 3.38 5.75
N LEU A 55 3.83 3.99 4.73
CA LEU A 55 2.54 4.67 4.87
C LEU A 55 1.48 3.76 5.49
N VAL A 56 1.36 2.53 4.98
CA VAL A 56 0.37 1.56 5.48
C VAL A 56 0.69 1.17 6.92
N GLU A 57 1.96 0.94 7.27
CA GLU A 57 2.37 0.62 8.64
C GLU A 57 2.09 1.78 9.61
N ALA A 58 2.34 3.03 9.20
CA ALA A 58 2.03 4.21 10.00
C ALA A 58 0.51 4.36 10.22
N MET A 59 -0.30 4.21 9.15
CA MET A 59 -1.76 4.25 9.24
C MET A 59 -2.31 3.13 10.12
N TYR A 60 -1.76 1.92 9.99
CA TYR A 60 -2.19 0.76 10.78
C TYR A 60 -1.86 0.94 12.25
N THR A 61 -0.64 1.38 12.56
CA THR A 61 -0.21 1.69 13.93
C THR A 61 -1.10 2.76 14.57
N ASP A 62 -1.45 3.82 13.83
CA ASP A 62 -2.38 4.85 14.30
C ASP A 62 -3.80 4.31 14.51
N GLN A 63 -4.27 3.42 13.63
CA GLN A 63 -5.57 2.77 13.79
C GLN A 63 -5.64 1.89 15.04
N VAL A 64 -4.54 1.20 15.36
CA VAL A 64 -4.44 0.35 16.56
C VAL A 64 -4.34 1.19 17.84
N ASN A 65 -3.50 2.22 17.85
CA ASN A 65 -3.17 2.97 19.07
C ASN A 65 -4.12 4.14 19.36
N SER A 66 -4.72 4.73 18.33
CA SER A 66 -5.46 6.00 18.43
C SER A 66 -6.75 5.99 17.60
N ASP A 67 -7.25 4.81 17.26
CA ASP A 67 -8.47 4.57 16.46
C ASP A 67 -8.51 5.37 15.13
N GLY A 68 -7.35 5.68 14.58
CA GLY A 68 -7.21 6.33 13.27
C GLY A 68 -7.32 7.85 13.29
N MET A 69 -7.15 8.48 14.46
CA MET A 69 -7.24 9.94 14.65
C MET A 69 -6.30 10.73 13.72
N TYR A 70 -5.12 10.19 13.39
CA TYR A 70 -4.09 10.87 12.61
C TYR A 70 -3.92 10.33 11.19
N VAL A 71 -4.62 9.25 10.81
CA VAL A 71 -4.57 8.65 9.47
C VAL A 71 -4.75 9.69 8.34
N LYS A 72 -5.72 10.60 8.48
CA LYS A 72 -5.94 11.66 7.46
C LYS A 72 -4.73 12.60 7.34
N LYS A 73 -4.12 12.98 8.47
CA LYS A 73 -2.95 13.87 8.50
C LYS A 73 -1.74 13.18 7.87
N ILE A 74 -1.53 11.90 8.17
CA ILE A 74 -0.48 11.07 7.56
C ILE A 74 -0.65 11.03 6.04
N LEU A 75 -1.86 10.74 5.56
CA LEU A 75 -2.17 10.69 4.14
C LEU A 75 -1.94 12.03 3.43
N ILE A 76 -2.37 13.15 4.02
CA ILE A 76 -2.16 14.49 3.45
C ILE A 76 -0.66 14.84 3.40
N SER A 77 0.09 14.53 4.46
CA SER A 77 1.53 14.80 4.52
C SER A 77 2.29 14.08 3.40
N ILE A 78 1.96 12.80 3.17
CA ILE A 78 2.58 12.01 2.10
C ILE A 78 2.06 12.42 0.71
N ALA A 79 0.78 12.75 0.55
CA ALA A 79 0.26 13.25 -0.72
C ALA A 79 0.96 14.55 -1.14
N HIS A 80 1.13 15.50 -0.22
CA HIS A 80 1.84 16.76 -0.46
C HIS A 80 3.33 16.52 -0.77
N MET A 81 3.98 15.59 -0.05
CA MET A 81 5.37 15.20 -0.30
C MET A 81 5.58 14.69 -1.73
N LEU A 82 4.62 13.93 -2.23
CA LEU A 82 4.65 13.34 -3.57
C LEU A 82 4.07 14.26 -4.64
N GLU A 83 3.76 15.52 -4.28
CA GLU A 83 3.25 16.56 -5.18
C GLU A 83 1.91 16.21 -5.84
N PHE A 84 1.03 15.47 -5.14
CA PHE A 84 -0.33 15.24 -5.61
C PHE A 84 -1.21 16.46 -5.32
N GLU A 85 -2.02 16.86 -6.31
CA GLU A 85 -2.96 18.00 -6.20
C GLU A 85 -4.03 17.77 -5.13
N ASP A 86 -4.52 16.54 -5.01
CA ASP A 86 -5.56 16.19 -4.06
C ASP A 86 -5.46 14.73 -3.59
N LEU A 87 -6.09 14.46 -2.45
CA LEU A 87 -6.01 13.17 -1.79
C LEU A 87 -6.72 12.04 -2.56
N LYS A 88 -7.75 12.36 -3.34
CA LYS A 88 -8.48 11.37 -4.13
C LYS A 88 -7.60 10.88 -5.29
N THR A 89 -6.94 11.78 -6.01
CA THR A 89 -5.99 11.44 -7.07
C THR A 89 -4.80 10.63 -6.51
N PHE A 90 -4.27 11.04 -5.36
CA PHE A 90 -3.24 10.28 -4.64
C PHE A 90 -3.67 8.84 -4.36
N LEU A 91 -4.84 8.66 -3.73
CA LEU A 91 -5.34 7.34 -3.36
C LEU A 91 -5.60 6.47 -4.60
N GLN A 92 -6.26 7.01 -5.63
CA GLN A 92 -6.52 6.28 -6.89
C GLN A 92 -5.24 5.79 -7.57
N GLY A 93 -4.17 6.59 -7.55
CA GLY A 93 -2.85 6.18 -8.08
C GLY A 93 -2.09 5.18 -7.20
N SER A 94 -2.48 5.05 -5.94
CA SER A 94 -1.71 4.36 -4.89
C SER A 94 -2.38 3.10 -4.33
N GLU A 95 -3.65 2.85 -4.67
CA GLU A 95 -4.44 1.68 -4.26
C GLU A 95 -3.69 0.36 -4.46
N LYS A 96 -3.00 0.22 -5.59
CA LYS A 96 -2.22 -0.98 -5.93
C LYS A 96 -1.07 -1.29 -4.98
N TYR A 97 -0.63 -0.30 -4.21
CA TYR A 97 0.39 -0.49 -3.17
C TYR A 97 -0.21 -0.49 -1.77
N ILE A 98 -1.29 0.27 -1.52
CA ILE A 98 -1.88 0.39 -0.18
C ILE A 98 -2.74 -0.83 0.17
N LEU A 99 -3.64 -1.23 -0.73
CA LEU A 99 -4.64 -2.27 -0.46
C LEU A 99 -4.03 -3.65 -0.22
N PRO A 100 -3.02 -4.11 -0.98
CA PRO A 100 -2.45 -5.44 -0.75
C PRO A 100 -1.86 -5.60 0.66
N PHE A 101 -1.16 -4.57 1.16
CA PHE A 101 -0.62 -4.59 2.51
C PHE A 101 -1.72 -4.56 3.57
N LEU A 102 -2.76 -3.73 3.41
CA LEU A 102 -3.90 -3.71 4.35
C LEU A 102 -4.63 -5.06 4.39
N VAL A 103 -4.91 -5.65 3.23
CA VAL A 103 -5.57 -6.97 3.15
C VAL A 103 -4.71 -8.06 3.78
N SER A 104 -3.39 -7.99 3.65
CA SER A 104 -2.49 -8.97 4.28
C SER A 104 -2.51 -8.94 5.81
N LYS A 105 -2.95 -7.85 6.44
CA LYS A 105 -3.13 -7.79 7.90
C LYS A 105 -4.36 -8.57 8.37
N ALA A 106 -5.37 -8.74 7.50
CA ALA A 106 -6.58 -9.53 7.76
C ALA A 106 -7.22 -9.25 9.14
N SER A 107 -7.36 -7.97 9.49
CA SER A 107 -7.81 -7.54 10.82
C SER A 107 -8.97 -6.53 10.77
N PRO A 108 -9.71 -6.33 11.89
CA PRO A 108 -10.76 -5.31 11.96
C PRO A 108 -10.24 -3.88 11.72
N GLU A 109 -9.01 -3.58 12.12
CA GLU A 109 -8.35 -2.29 11.90
C GLU A 109 -8.09 -2.07 10.41
N ALA A 110 -7.66 -3.10 9.69
CA ALA A 110 -7.53 -3.04 8.23
C ALA A 110 -8.89 -2.75 7.57
N THR A 111 -9.99 -3.37 8.05
CA THR A 111 -11.33 -3.09 7.54
C THR A 111 -11.75 -1.64 7.77
N LYS A 112 -11.48 -1.08 8.96
CA LYS A 112 -11.74 0.34 9.26
C LYS A 112 -10.96 1.26 8.32
N LEU A 113 -9.68 0.97 8.09
CA LEU A 113 -8.83 1.75 7.17
C LEU A 113 -9.30 1.65 5.72
N ILE A 114 -9.66 0.46 5.24
CA ILE A 114 -10.18 0.29 3.87
C ILE A 114 -11.50 1.04 3.70
N LYS A 115 -12.41 1.00 4.69
CA LYS A 115 -13.64 1.81 4.70
C LYS A 115 -13.33 3.30 4.68
N PHE A 116 -12.34 3.73 5.45
CA PHE A 116 -11.91 5.13 5.49
C PHE A 116 -11.36 5.57 4.12
N ILE A 117 -10.46 4.80 3.51
CA ILE A 117 -9.95 5.05 2.14
C ILE A 117 -11.11 5.13 1.14
N ALA A 118 -12.01 4.15 1.15
CA ALA A 118 -13.17 4.15 0.26
C ALA A 118 -14.05 5.39 0.45
N SER A 119 -14.20 5.89 1.69
CA SER A 119 -14.96 7.10 1.99
C SER A 119 -14.31 8.40 1.47
N LEU A 120 -12.98 8.42 1.35
CA LEU A 120 -12.25 9.56 0.79
C LEU A 120 -12.35 9.61 -0.74
N GLN A 121 -12.67 8.48 -1.38
CA GLN A 121 -12.70 8.37 -2.84
C GLN A 121 -14.12 8.35 -3.41
N PHE A 122 -15.06 7.71 -2.70
CA PHE A 122 -16.43 7.47 -3.14
C PHE A 122 -17.43 7.95 -2.10
N THR A 123 -18.49 8.63 -2.54
CA THR A 123 -19.56 9.15 -1.68
C THR A 123 -20.30 8.05 -0.91
N ASN A 124 -20.38 6.84 -1.49
CA ASN A 124 -21.12 5.71 -0.91
C ASN A 124 -20.31 4.93 0.16
N LYS A 125 -19.06 5.32 0.47
CA LYS A 125 -18.16 4.63 1.43
C LYS A 125 -18.05 3.11 1.20
N ASN A 126 -18.35 2.65 -0.02
CA ASN A 126 -18.44 1.24 -0.33
C ASN A 126 -17.04 0.72 -0.66
N ARG A 127 -16.52 -0.16 0.20
CA ARG A 127 -15.20 -0.78 0.04
C ARG A 127 -15.13 -1.89 -1.01
N ARG A 128 -16.27 -2.51 -1.31
CA ARG A 128 -16.37 -3.62 -2.27
C ARG A 128 -15.76 -3.30 -3.64
N PRO A 129 -16.16 -2.20 -4.33
CA PRO A 129 -15.58 -1.87 -5.64
C PRO A 129 -14.08 -1.59 -5.57
N VAL A 130 -13.61 -0.97 -4.49
CA VAL A 130 -12.18 -0.66 -4.27
C VAL A 130 -11.36 -1.95 -4.21
N LEU A 131 -11.82 -2.93 -3.44
CA LEU A 131 -11.17 -4.23 -3.33
C LEU A 131 -11.27 -5.02 -4.64
N MET A 132 -12.46 -5.10 -5.24
CA MET A 132 -12.67 -5.86 -6.47
C MET A 132 -11.80 -5.35 -7.63
N ASN A 133 -11.71 -4.03 -7.83
CA ASN A 133 -10.92 -3.44 -8.91
C ASN A 133 -9.40 -3.67 -8.74
N ASN A 134 -8.95 -3.90 -7.51
CA ASN A 134 -7.55 -4.10 -7.16
C ASN A 134 -7.19 -5.55 -6.83
N THR A 135 -8.11 -6.50 -7.03
CA THR A 135 -7.92 -7.93 -6.74
C THR A 135 -6.62 -8.48 -7.35
N LYS A 136 -6.27 -8.10 -8.58
CA LYS A 136 -5.02 -8.52 -9.24
C LYS A 136 -3.76 -8.17 -8.45
N TYR A 137 -3.69 -6.94 -7.92
CA TYR A 137 -2.54 -6.48 -7.15
C TYR A 137 -2.52 -7.14 -5.77
N ILE A 138 -3.70 -7.26 -5.14
CA ILE A 138 -3.87 -7.91 -3.84
C ILE A 138 -3.44 -9.37 -3.94
N PHE A 139 -4.00 -10.13 -4.87
CA PHE A 139 -3.69 -11.55 -5.06
C PHE A 139 -2.22 -11.78 -5.40
N SER A 140 -1.68 -11.02 -6.37
CA SER A 140 -0.26 -11.10 -6.74
C SER A 140 0.66 -10.84 -5.55
N TYR A 141 0.34 -9.85 -4.71
CA TYR A 141 1.12 -9.55 -3.52
C TYR A 141 1.05 -10.68 -2.48
N LEU A 142 -0.16 -11.16 -2.16
CA LEU A 142 -0.37 -12.19 -1.13
C LEU A 142 0.40 -13.47 -1.47
N VAL A 143 0.34 -13.91 -2.73
CA VAL A 143 1.07 -15.10 -3.21
C VAL A 143 2.59 -14.92 -3.10
N ARG A 144 3.11 -13.72 -3.38
CA ARG A 144 4.55 -13.47 -3.43
C ARG A 144 5.18 -13.15 -2.07
N SER A 145 4.41 -12.53 -1.18
CA SER A 145 4.96 -11.83 -0.01
C SER A 145 4.49 -12.41 1.33
N CYS A 146 3.37 -13.16 1.34
CA CYS A 146 2.83 -13.74 2.57
C CYS A 146 3.25 -15.21 2.71
N GLN A 147 3.37 -15.66 3.96
CA GLN A 147 3.46 -17.09 4.25
C GLN A 147 2.12 -17.76 3.97
N LYS A 148 2.12 -19.08 3.77
CA LYS A 148 0.92 -19.84 3.37
C LYS A 148 -0.28 -19.57 4.28
N ASP A 149 -0.09 -19.64 5.60
CA ASP A 149 -1.16 -19.47 6.58
C ASP A 149 -1.71 -18.03 6.60
N ASP A 150 -0.82 -17.04 6.48
CA ASP A 150 -1.21 -15.63 6.42
C ASP A 150 -1.92 -15.30 5.10
N MET A 151 -1.48 -15.90 4.00
CA MET A 151 -2.13 -15.79 2.70
C MET A 151 -3.54 -16.38 2.75
N GLU A 152 -3.73 -17.59 3.27
CA GLU A 152 -5.05 -18.22 3.40
C GLU A 152 -6.00 -17.37 4.25
N ARG A 153 -5.51 -16.82 5.38
CA ARG A 153 -6.27 -15.90 6.22
C ARG A 153 -6.66 -14.63 5.47
N ALA A 154 -5.72 -14.02 4.74
CA ALA A 154 -5.97 -12.81 3.95
C ALA A 154 -6.95 -13.04 2.80
N LEU A 155 -6.93 -14.22 2.17
CA LEU A 155 -7.88 -14.60 1.13
C LEU A 155 -9.29 -14.83 1.69
N LEU A 156 -9.42 -15.45 2.87
CA LEU A 156 -10.71 -15.56 3.56
C LEU A 156 -11.25 -14.19 3.96
N TYR A 157 -10.37 -13.32 4.48
CA TYR A 157 -10.69 -11.93 4.78
C TYR A 157 -11.20 -11.18 3.54
N LEU A 158 -10.49 -11.27 2.41
CA LEU A 158 -10.88 -10.62 1.16
C LEU A 158 -12.27 -11.08 0.67
N GLN A 159 -12.57 -12.38 0.80
CA GLN A 159 -13.88 -12.93 0.46
C GLN A 159 -14.98 -12.36 1.36
N SER A 160 -14.73 -12.27 2.68
CA SER A 160 -15.68 -11.68 3.63
C SER A 160 -15.93 -10.18 3.40
N GLU A 161 -14.91 -9.45 2.94
CA GLU A 161 -15.04 -8.01 2.69
C GLU A 161 -15.73 -7.68 1.35
N THR A 162 -15.76 -8.65 0.44
CA THR A 162 -16.33 -8.48 -0.91
C THR A 162 -17.63 -9.26 -1.14
N ASP A 163 -18.02 -10.13 -0.21
CA ASP A 163 -19.14 -11.08 -0.38
C ASP A 163 -19.06 -11.87 -1.70
N PHE A 164 -17.83 -12.22 -2.12
CA PHE A 164 -17.55 -13.01 -3.31
C PHE A 164 -16.61 -14.16 -2.96
N SER A 165 -16.80 -15.30 -3.61
CA SER A 165 -15.81 -16.38 -3.53
C SER A 165 -14.52 -15.97 -4.25
N LEU A 166 -13.39 -16.49 -3.78
CA LEU A 166 -12.08 -16.21 -4.38
C LEU A 166 -12.06 -16.56 -5.87
N GLY A 167 -12.59 -17.73 -6.25
CA GLY A 167 -12.66 -18.14 -7.65
C GLY A 167 -13.43 -17.16 -8.53
N ASN A 168 -14.52 -16.58 -8.02
CA ASN A 168 -15.27 -15.55 -8.75
C ASN A 168 -14.46 -14.25 -8.86
N LEU A 169 -13.82 -13.80 -7.78
CA LEU A 169 -12.97 -12.60 -7.80
C LEU A 169 -11.83 -12.72 -8.81
N LEU A 170 -11.17 -13.88 -8.87
CA LEU A 170 -10.06 -14.11 -9.79
C LEU A 170 -10.55 -14.25 -11.23
N ARG A 171 -11.71 -14.88 -11.46
CA ARG A 171 -12.29 -15.01 -12.81
C ARG A 171 -12.81 -13.69 -13.38
N LEU A 172 -13.28 -12.77 -12.54
CA LEU A 172 -13.76 -11.45 -12.99
C LEU A 172 -12.69 -10.66 -13.74
N ASP A 173 -11.41 -10.83 -13.39
CA ASP A 173 -10.29 -10.14 -14.04
C ASP A 173 -9.12 -11.10 -14.33
N PHE A 174 -9.44 -12.33 -14.75
CA PHE A 174 -8.48 -13.45 -14.89
C PHE A 174 -7.23 -13.04 -15.67
N GLN A 175 -7.40 -12.43 -16.84
CA GLN A 175 -6.29 -12.02 -17.69
C GLN A 175 -5.35 -11.05 -16.97
N ARG A 176 -5.88 -10.08 -16.22
CA ARG A 176 -5.04 -9.12 -15.52
C ARG A 176 -4.39 -9.72 -14.28
N VAL A 177 -5.07 -10.61 -13.56
CA VAL A 177 -4.47 -11.35 -12.45
C VAL A 177 -3.31 -12.21 -12.96
N HIS A 178 -3.53 -12.94 -14.05
CA HIS A 178 -2.51 -13.75 -14.71
C HIS A 178 -1.30 -12.92 -15.14
N ASN A 179 -1.54 -11.82 -15.87
CA ASN A 179 -0.47 -10.93 -16.30
C ASN A 179 0.31 -10.33 -15.12
N GLU A 180 -0.38 -9.91 -14.06
CA GLU A 180 0.26 -9.32 -12.87
C GLU A 180 1.18 -10.33 -12.17
N LEU A 181 0.83 -11.62 -12.13
CA LEU A 181 1.72 -12.66 -11.61
C LEU A 181 2.95 -12.84 -12.49
N LEU A 182 2.76 -12.88 -13.81
CA LEU A 182 3.86 -13.09 -14.77
C LEU A 182 4.89 -11.95 -14.76
N LEU A 183 4.49 -10.72 -14.42
CA LEU A 183 5.43 -9.60 -14.23
C LEU A 183 6.50 -9.88 -13.18
N HIS A 184 6.25 -10.82 -12.26
CA HIS A 184 7.15 -11.18 -11.18
C HIS A 184 7.84 -12.53 -11.38
N LEU A 185 7.68 -13.19 -12.53
CA LEU A 185 8.22 -14.53 -12.79
C LEU A 185 9.74 -14.61 -12.62
N SER A 186 10.46 -13.55 -13.01
CA SER A 186 11.92 -13.46 -12.92
C SER A 186 12.46 -13.34 -11.49
N THR A 187 11.65 -12.85 -10.55
CA THR A 187 12.07 -12.56 -9.17
C THR A 187 11.43 -13.48 -8.13
N HIS A 188 10.23 -14.01 -8.41
CA HIS A 188 9.42 -14.80 -7.48
C HIS A 188 8.89 -16.07 -8.16
N TYR A 189 9.75 -16.79 -8.88
CA TYR A 189 9.38 -17.92 -9.74
C TYR A 189 8.45 -18.93 -9.03
N GLN A 190 8.89 -19.49 -7.90
CA GLN A 190 8.12 -20.53 -7.19
C GLN A 190 6.74 -20.02 -6.73
N GLN A 191 6.70 -18.81 -6.18
CA GLN A 191 5.46 -18.17 -5.72
C GLN A 191 4.52 -17.91 -6.89
N VAL A 192 5.02 -17.40 -8.01
CA VAL A 192 4.22 -17.19 -9.22
C VAL A 192 3.58 -18.50 -9.70
N PHE A 193 4.33 -19.61 -9.72
CA PHE A 193 3.75 -20.91 -10.06
C PHE A 193 2.69 -21.39 -9.07
N ILE A 194 2.86 -21.13 -7.78
CA ILE A 194 1.82 -21.42 -6.78
C ILE A 194 0.57 -20.59 -7.07
N GLY A 195 0.71 -19.29 -7.34
CA GLY A 195 -0.40 -18.41 -7.72
C GLY A 195 -1.12 -18.87 -8.98
N LEU A 196 -0.37 -19.28 -10.02
CA LEU A 196 -0.93 -19.79 -11.26
C LEU A 196 -1.67 -21.12 -11.09
N LYS A 197 -1.29 -21.96 -10.11
CA LYS A 197 -2.03 -23.19 -9.77
C LYS A 197 -3.34 -22.93 -9.04
N ILE A 198 -3.47 -21.77 -8.39
CA ILE A 198 -4.68 -21.37 -7.67
C ILE A 198 -5.73 -20.77 -8.63
N LEU A 199 -5.29 -20.21 -9.76
CA LEU A 199 -6.15 -19.70 -10.85
C LEU A 199 -6.84 -20.83 -11.62
#